data_AF-M1WFA3-F1
#
_entry.id   AF-M1WFA3-F1
#
_cell.length_a   1.000
_cell.length_b   1.000
_cell.length_c   1.000
_cell.angle_alpha   90.00
_cell.angle_beta   90.00
_cell.angle_gamma   90.00
#
_symmetry.space_group_name_H-M   'P 1'
#
loop_
_entity.id
_entity.type
_entity.pdbx_description
1 polymer ?
#
loop_
_entity_poly.entity_id
_entity_poly.type
_entity_poly.pdbx_seq_one_letter_code
_entity_poly.pdbx_strand_id
1 'polypeptide(L)'
;MKLFATLPLALFAGEALAVCGTGTFSGSTDTWHDNKILDQCVLNADNVYYCGSSGTTIVHKQSQLMLRAGDVDSTIIVTCDNLQGFFYHCSAYDSQRFVEPGCKGPIARIQSVKEMIKHG
;
A
#
# COMPACT_ATOMS: atom_id res chain seq x y z
N MET A 1 34.85 16.81 -44.09
CA MET A 1 34.84 16.28 -42.71
C MET A 1 33.39 16.04 -42.32
N LYS A 2 32.98 14.78 -42.14
CA LYS A 2 31.61 14.39 -41.75
C LYS A 2 31.58 14.26 -40.23
N LEU A 3 30.97 15.21 -39.56
CA LEU A 3 30.68 15.12 -38.12
C LEU A 3 29.43 14.26 -37.97
N PHE A 4 29.64 13.00 -37.56
CA PHE A 4 28.57 12.16 -37.07
C PHE A 4 28.12 12.73 -35.72
N ALA A 5 27.02 13.47 -35.73
CA ALA A 5 26.30 13.83 -34.51
C ALA A 5 25.71 12.54 -33.92
N THR A 6 26.42 11.95 -32.96
CA THR A 6 25.87 10.90 -32.09
C THR A 6 24.79 11.55 -31.24
N LEU A 7 23.53 11.35 -31.62
CA LEU A 7 22.38 11.65 -30.77
C LEU A 7 22.55 10.85 -29.47
N PRO A 8 22.54 11.48 -28.29
CA PRO A 8 22.51 10.74 -27.06
C PRO A 8 21.16 10.03 -27.02
N LEU A 9 21.20 8.70 -26.94
CA LEU A 9 20.10 7.89 -26.45
C LEU A 9 19.78 8.43 -25.06
N ALA A 10 18.82 9.36 -24.98
CA ALA A 10 18.13 9.63 -23.75
C ALA A 10 17.50 8.30 -23.38
N LEU A 11 18.15 7.56 -22.48
CA LEU A 11 17.53 6.51 -21.72
C LEU A 11 16.24 7.13 -21.20
N PHE A 12 15.11 6.67 -21.73
CA PHE A 12 13.86 6.71 -20.99
C PHE A 12 14.18 5.99 -19.69
N ALA A 13 14.54 6.77 -18.67
CA ALA A 13 14.55 6.32 -17.30
C ALA A 13 13.15 5.77 -17.10
N GLY A 14 13.05 4.44 -17.08
CA GLY A 14 11.84 3.75 -16.72
C GLY A 14 11.52 4.22 -15.32
N GLU A 15 10.59 5.16 -15.23
CA GLU A 15 9.75 5.28 -14.06
C GLU A 15 8.96 3.96 -14.03
N ALA A 16 9.58 2.92 -13.45
CA ALA A 16 8.82 1.96 -12.69
C ALA A 16 8.16 2.81 -11.59
N LEU A 17 7.02 3.41 -11.94
CA LEU A 17 6.15 4.11 -11.02
C LEU A 17 5.92 3.11 -9.90
N ALA A 18 6.54 3.35 -8.74
CA ALA A 18 6.24 2.55 -7.56
C ALA A 18 4.71 2.55 -7.43
N VAL A 19 4.08 1.39 -7.63
CA VAL A 19 2.61 1.25 -7.79
C VAL A 19 2.00 1.16 -6.40
N CYS A 20 2.36 2.13 -5.58
CA CYS A 20 1.80 2.31 -4.27
C CYS A 20 0.81 3.47 -4.33
N GLY A 21 -0.30 3.34 -3.63
CA GLY A 21 -1.38 4.31 -3.70
C GLY A 21 -2.39 4.17 -2.57
N THR A 22 -3.20 5.22 -2.41
CA THR A 22 -4.35 5.21 -1.51
C THR A 22 -5.61 4.81 -2.26
N GLY A 23 -6.54 4.15 -1.58
CA GLY A 23 -7.80 3.69 -2.15
C GLY A 23 -7.79 2.21 -2.52
N THR A 24 -8.94 1.73 -2.98
CA THR A 24 -9.12 0.38 -3.52
C THR A 24 -8.68 0.35 -4.98
N PHE A 25 -8.27 -0.83 -5.48
CA PHE A 25 -7.85 -1.00 -6.86
C PHE A 25 -9.03 -0.86 -7.84
N SER A 26 -10.27 -1.20 -7.43
CA SER A 26 -11.50 -0.95 -8.22
C SER A 26 -12.22 0.37 -7.95
N GLY A 27 -11.85 1.12 -6.90
CA GLY A 27 -12.60 2.31 -6.49
C GLY A 27 -13.90 2.04 -5.72
N SER A 28 -14.16 0.80 -5.27
CA SER A 28 -15.27 0.53 -4.33
C SER A 28 -15.07 1.24 -2.99
N THR A 29 -16.16 1.81 -2.47
CA THR A 29 -16.25 2.46 -1.15
C THR A 29 -16.81 1.52 -0.07
N ASP A 30 -17.31 0.34 -0.46
CA ASP A 30 -17.84 -0.64 0.48
C ASP A 30 -16.69 -1.47 1.07
N THR A 31 -16.26 -1.04 2.25
CA THR A 31 -15.12 -1.59 2.98
C THR A 31 -15.29 -3.05 3.36
N TRP A 32 -16.52 -3.57 3.41
CA TRP A 32 -16.83 -4.86 4.02
C TRP A 32 -17.38 -5.90 3.04
N HIS A 33 -18.16 -5.47 2.05
CA HIS A 33 -18.78 -6.43 1.12
C HIS A 33 -17.90 -6.74 -0.09
N ASP A 34 -17.00 -5.84 -0.47
CA ASP A 34 -16.17 -5.98 -1.67
C ASP A 34 -14.72 -6.39 -1.37
N ASN A 35 -14.42 -6.68 -0.09
CA ASN A 35 -13.08 -7.04 0.36
C ASN A 35 -13.11 -8.31 1.20
N LYS A 36 -12.23 -9.26 0.86
CA LYS A 36 -11.95 -10.42 1.70
C LYS A 36 -10.80 -10.07 2.64
N ILE A 37 -11.05 -10.15 3.95
CA ILE A 37 -9.96 -10.09 4.94
C ILE A 37 -9.10 -11.34 4.78
N LEU A 38 -7.82 -11.15 4.50
CA LEU A 38 -6.84 -12.22 4.42
C LEU A 38 -6.24 -12.52 5.78
N ASP A 39 -5.82 -11.46 6.49
CA ASP A 39 -5.17 -11.57 7.79
C ASP A 39 -5.31 -10.26 8.59
N GLN A 40 -5.17 -10.34 9.90
CA GLN A 40 -5.04 -9.18 10.77
C GLN A 40 -3.56 -8.89 11.03
N CYS A 41 -3.13 -7.65 10.84
CA CYS A 41 -1.75 -7.29 11.07
C CYS A 41 -1.45 -7.19 12.56
N VAL A 42 -0.38 -7.85 13.01
CA VAL A 42 0.02 -7.91 14.41
C VAL A 42 1.23 -7.02 14.64
N LEU A 43 1.17 -6.19 15.68
CA LEU A 43 2.28 -5.34 16.09
C LEU A 43 3.38 -6.18 16.74
N ASN A 44 4.61 -6.05 16.26
CA ASN A 44 5.78 -6.69 16.87
C ASN A 44 6.50 -5.78 17.88
N ALA A 45 7.55 -6.29 18.51
CA ALA A 45 8.34 -5.57 19.51
C ALA A 45 9.08 -4.33 18.96
N ASP A 46 9.30 -4.24 17.64
CA ASP A 46 9.95 -3.12 16.96
C ASP A 46 8.97 -2.01 16.56
N ASN A 47 7.71 -2.10 16.98
CA ASN A 47 6.61 -1.23 16.57
C ASN A 47 6.33 -1.28 15.05
N VAL A 48 6.49 -2.46 14.45
CA VAL A 48 6.15 -2.74 13.07
C VAL A 48 4.98 -3.73 13.05
N TYR A 49 3.92 -3.40 12.33
CA TYR A 49 2.85 -4.35 12.08
C TYR A 49 3.26 -5.30 10.96
N TYR A 50 3.03 -6.58 11.17
CA TYR A 50 3.24 -7.64 10.17
C TYR A 50 1.90 -8.26 9.78
N CYS A 51 1.59 -8.28 8.49
CA CYS A 51 0.29 -8.72 7.96
C CYS A 51 0.35 -10.12 7.33
N GLY A 52 0.90 -11.10 8.05
CA GLY A 52 0.89 -12.50 7.62
C GLY A 52 1.78 -12.81 6.40
N SER A 53 1.44 -13.90 5.71
CA SER A 53 2.30 -14.57 4.72
C SER A 53 2.65 -13.77 3.46
N SER A 54 2.09 -12.58 3.25
CA SER A 54 2.45 -11.70 2.13
C SER A 54 3.77 -10.96 2.34
N GLY A 55 4.36 -11.06 3.55
CA GLY A 55 5.56 -10.30 3.91
C GLY A 55 5.31 -8.80 4.10
N THR A 56 4.04 -8.39 4.10
CA THR A 56 3.65 -6.98 4.20
C THR A 56 3.97 -6.45 5.59
N THR A 57 4.71 -5.34 5.64
CA THR A 57 5.01 -4.64 6.89
C THR A 57 4.50 -3.21 6.87
N ILE A 58 4.10 -2.74 8.05
CA ILE A 58 3.58 -1.40 8.22
C ILE A 58 4.26 -0.75 9.41
N VAL A 59 4.84 0.42 9.18
CA VAL A 59 5.38 1.26 10.27
C VAL A 59 4.47 2.46 10.42
N HIS A 60 3.94 2.65 11.62
CA HIS A 60 3.11 3.80 11.96
C HIS A 60 3.88 4.71 12.92
N LYS A 61 4.13 5.96 12.51
CA LYS A 61 4.80 6.98 13.33
C LYS A 61 4.18 8.35 13.09
N GLN A 62 3.62 8.96 14.14
CA GLN A 62 3.37 10.41 14.26
C GLN A 62 2.96 11.10 12.94
N SER A 63 1.86 10.71 12.28
CA SER A 63 1.40 11.22 10.98
C SER A 63 1.91 10.55 9.71
N GLN A 64 2.64 9.43 9.80
CA GLN A 64 3.09 8.68 8.62
C GLN A 64 2.82 7.18 8.76
N LEU A 65 2.41 6.60 7.65
CA LEU A 65 2.32 5.17 7.46
C LEU A 65 3.29 4.77 6.36
N MET A 66 4.21 3.86 6.67
CA MET A 66 5.05 3.23 5.65
C MET A 66 4.53 1.83 5.38
N LEU A 67 4.04 1.61 4.16
CA LEU A 67 3.69 0.28 3.67
C LEU A 67 4.89 -0.29 2.89
N ARG A 68 5.26 -1.53 3.18
CA ARG A 68 6.18 -2.32 2.36
C ARG A 68 5.46 -3.61 1.98
N ALA A 69 5.26 -3.84 0.69
CA ALA A 69 4.80 -5.13 0.21
C ALA A 69 5.96 -6.13 0.22
N GLY A 70 5.65 -7.40 0.50
CA GLY A 70 6.61 -8.50 0.32
C GLY A 70 6.57 -9.02 -1.11
N ASP A 71 6.49 -10.34 -1.27
CA ASP A 71 6.62 -11.00 -2.57
C ASP A 71 5.38 -10.90 -3.48
N VAL A 72 4.30 -10.32 -2.98
CA VAL A 72 3.01 -10.19 -3.68
C VAL A 72 2.45 -8.77 -3.52
N ASP A 73 1.61 -8.37 -4.47
CA ASP A 73 0.82 -7.14 -4.34
C ASP A 73 0.00 -7.19 -3.05
N SER A 74 0.01 -6.09 -2.32
CA SER A 74 -0.55 -6.02 -0.99
C SER A 74 -1.50 -4.85 -0.88
N THR A 75 -2.75 -5.14 -0.51
CA THR A 75 -3.73 -4.14 -0.09
C THR A 75 -4.01 -4.30 1.40
N ILE A 76 -4.04 -3.18 2.12
CA ILE A 76 -4.36 -3.13 3.53
C ILE A 76 -5.50 -2.13 3.77
N ILE A 77 -6.27 -2.39 4.81
CA ILE A 77 -7.20 -1.43 5.39
C ILE A 77 -6.71 -1.03 6.78
N VAL A 78 -6.54 0.26 6.99
CA VAL A 78 -6.22 0.86 8.30
C VAL A 78 -7.51 1.42 8.86
N THR A 79 -7.99 0.84 9.96
CA THR A 79 -9.18 1.33 10.66
C THR A 79 -8.75 2.16 11.87
N CYS A 80 -9.18 3.42 11.92
CA CYS A 80 -8.97 4.30 13.08
C CYS A 80 -9.99 3.99 14.20
N ASP A 81 -9.74 4.47 15.42
CA ASP A 81 -10.65 4.33 16.56
C ASP A 81 -12.06 4.91 16.34
N ASN A 82 -12.20 5.91 15.47
CA ASN A 82 -13.50 6.48 15.09
C ASN A 82 -14.25 5.65 14.02
N LEU A 83 -13.78 4.42 13.76
CA LEU A 83 -14.32 3.47 12.78
C LEU A 83 -14.15 3.87 11.31
N GLN A 84 -13.40 4.94 11.00
CA GLN A 84 -13.04 5.26 9.63
C GLN A 84 -11.96 4.30 9.11
N GLY A 85 -12.16 3.77 7.90
CA GLY A 85 -11.23 2.88 7.23
C GLY A 85 -10.56 3.54 6.03
N PHE A 86 -9.24 3.38 5.90
CA PHE A 86 -8.45 3.89 4.80
C PHE A 86 -7.69 2.76 4.11
N PHE A 87 -7.75 2.73 2.79
CA PHE A 87 -7.06 1.71 1.99
C PHE A 87 -5.72 2.19 1.47
N TYR A 88 -4.78 1.26 1.46
CA TYR A 88 -3.48 1.43 0.83
C TYR A 88 -3.13 0.18 0.07
N HIS A 89 -2.53 0.37 -1.10
CA HIS A 89 -1.94 -0.70 -1.87
C HIS A 89 -0.48 -0.40 -2.19
N CYS A 90 0.29 -1.46 -2.38
CA CYS A 90 1.61 -1.45 -3.00
C CYS A 90 1.76 -2.71 -3.84
N SER A 91 2.36 -2.58 -5.02
CA SER A 91 2.82 -3.74 -5.78
C SER A 91 3.90 -4.52 -5.04
N ALA A 92 4.06 -5.80 -5.39
CA ALA A 92 5.10 -6.67 -4.87
C ALA A 92 6.48 -5.97 -4.86
N TYR A 93 7.20 -6.11 -3.76
CA TYR A 93 8.53 -5.53 -3.49
C TYR A 93 8.59 -3.99 -3.40
N ASP A 94 7.50 -3.29 -3.68
CA ASP A 94 7.45 -1.84 -3.54
C ASP A 94 7.19 -1.40 -2.10
N SER A 95 7.56 -0.15 -1.83
CA SER A 95 7.23 0.51 -0.59
C SER A 95 6.95 1.98 -0.79
N GLN A 96 6.04 2.51 0.02
CA GLN A 96 5.76 3.93 0.02
C GLN A 96 5.41 4.42 1.42
N ARG A 97 5.79 5.67 1.67
CA ARG A 97 5.29 6.43 2.81
C ARG A 97 4.07 7.21 2.38
N PHE A 98 2.98 6.98 3.08
CA PHE A 98 1.78 7.78 3.00
C PHE A 98 1.76 8.74 4.17
N VAL A 99 1.39 9.99 3.90
CA VAL A 99 0.96 10.88 4.97
C VAL A 99 -0.31 10.26 5.55
N GLU A 100 -0.30 10.01 6.86
CA GLU A 100 -1.37 9.33 7.57
C GLU A 100 -2.71 10.04 7.29
N PRO A 101 -3.77 9.28 6.95
CA PRO A 101 -4.80 9.75 6.04
C PRO A 101 -5.91 10.52 6.76
N GLY A 102 -5.77 10.78 8.06
CA GLY A 102 -6.81 11.44 8.85
C GLY A 102 -7.29 10.66 10.07
N CYS A 103 -6.60 9.60 10.51
CA CYS A 103 -6.79 9.10 11.87
C CYS A 103 -6.39 10.21 12.86
N LYS A 104 -7.36 10.96 13.38
CA LYS A 104 -7.14 11.91 14.50
C LYS A 104 -7.03 11.14 15.81
N GLY A 105 -6.09 10.20 15.93
CA GLY A 105 -5.96 9.33 17.09
C GLY A 105 -5.34 7.97 16.79
N PRO A 106 -5.49 7.00 17.72
CA PRO A 106 -4.93 5.67 17.58
C PRO A 106 -5.55 4.91 16.40
N ILE A 107 -4.77 3.96 15.88
CA ILE A 107 -5.25 2.95 14.95
C ILE A 107 -5.91 1.83 15.77
N ALA A 108 -7.16 1.52 15.46
CA ALA A 108 -7.89 0.44 16.09
C ALA A 108 -7.41 -0.93 15.60
N ARG A 109 -7.24 -1.06 14.28
CA ARG A 109 -6.74 -2.29 13.65
C ARG A 109 -6.21 -2.02 12.25
N ILE A 110 -5.30 -2.88 11.81
CA ILE A 110 -4.87 -2.95 10.42
C ILE A 110 -5.07 -4.38 9.92
N GLN A 111 -5.60 -4.52 8.71
CA GLN A 111 -5.92 -5.83 8.13
C GLN A 111 -5.39 -5.88 6.70
N SER A 112 -4.81 -7.02 6.31
CA SER A 112 -4.57 -7.34 4.91
C SER A 112 -5.89 -7.75 4.28
N VAL A 113 -6.16 -7.21 3.10
CA VAL A 113 -7.38 -7.47 2.36
C VAL A 113 -7.05 -7.82 0.92
N LYS A 114 -7.87 -8.68 0.34
CA LYS A 114 -7.92 -8.89 -1.09
C LYS A 114 -9.24 -8.35 -1.60
N GLU A 115 -9.16 -7.47 -2.57
CA GLU A 115 -10.34 -6.98 -3.25
C GLU A 115 -11.03 -8.12 -4.02
N MET A 116 -12.34 -8.21 -3.89
CA MET A 116 -13.15 -9.16 -4.64
C MET A 116 -13.76 -8.42 -5.82
N ILE A 117 -13.16 -8.59 -7.01
CA ILE A 117 -13.73 -8.05 -8.24
C ILE A 117 -15.10 -8.70 -8.45
N LYS A 118 -16.18 -7.92 -8.36
CA LYS A 118 -17.49 -8.36 -8.86
C LYS A 118 -17.38 -8.40 -10.38
N HIS A 119 -17.26 -9.61 -10.93
CA HIS A 119 -17.57 -9.82 -12.33
C HIS A 119 -19.07 -9.50 -12.51
N GLY A 120 -19.35 -8.31 -13.03
CA GLY A 120 -20.65 -7.96 -13.59
C GLY A 120 -20.81 -8.59 -14.97
#